data_AF-A0A0T6BE70-F1
#
_entry.id   AF-A0A0T6BE70-F1
#
_cell.length_a   1.000
_cell.length_b   1.000
_cell.length_c   1.000
_cell.angle_alpha   90.00
_cell.angle_beta   90.00
_cell.angle_gamma   90.00
#
_symmetry.space_group_name_H-M   'P 1'
#
loop_
_entity.id
_entity.type
_entity.pdbx_description
1 polymer ?
#
loop_
_entity_poly.entity_id
_entity_poly.type
_entity_poly.pdbx_seq_one_letter_code
_entity_poly.pdbx_strand_id
1 'polypeptide(L)'
;MYTDGSWVNTGLFANKVWADSTVNSKRQVLVEGVSTGITAPRGRGQRFALIRVGNENGFVAEAKFTFLCKRNVADAHDEICGDIYEKWFTEQLLPSLPNYSVIIMDNGSYHSGKLEVLPRSNWRKDDIRLWSENKHIPVE
;
A
#
# COMPACT_ATOMS: atom_id res chain seq x y z
N MET A 1 -16.21 1.07 -12.50
CA MET A 1 -14.96 1.57 -11.90
C MET A 1 -14.21 0.38 -11.33
N TYR A 2 -12.97 0.14 -11.77
CA TYR A 2 -12.11 -0.92 -11.27
C TYR A 2 -11.04 -0.32 -10.38
N THR A 3 -10.93 -0.81 -9.14
CA THR A 3 -9.94 -0.34 -8.16
C THR A 3 -8.92 -1.42 -7.87
N ASP A 4 -7.67 -1.02 -7.70
CA ASP A 4 -6.62 -1.95 -7.25
C ASP A 4 -5.55 -1.22 -6.42
N GLY A 5 -4.94 -1.98 -5.52
CA GLY A 5 -3.79 -1.60 -4.71
C GLY A 5 -2.52 -2.23 -5.26
N SER A 6 -1.44 -1.47 -5.35
CA SER A 6 -0.14 -2.00 -5.77
C SER A 6 1.01 -1.30 -5.06
N TRP A 7 2.24 -1.67 -5.39
CA TRP A 7 3.43 -1.05 -4.83
C TRP A 7 4.55 -0.96 -5.84
N VAL A 8 5.39 0.05 -5.66
CA VAL A 8 6.59 0.27 -6.48
C VAL A 8 7.81 0.38 -5.58
N ASN A 9 8.90 -0.29 -5.95
CA ASN A 9 10.16 -0.22 -5.22
C ASN A 9 10.90 1.08 -5.58
N THR A 10 11.33 1.85 -4.59
CA THR A 10 12.19 3.03 -4.79
C THR A 10 13.56 2.66 -5.38
N GLY A 11 13.99 1.43 -5.17
CA GLY A 11 15.21 0.86 -5.72
C GLY A 11 15.02 0.12 -7.04
N LEU A 12 13.93 0.37 -7.77
CA LEU A 12 13.74 -0.21 -9.11
C LEU A 12 14.95 0.12 -9.99
N PHE A 13 15.55 -0.93 -10.53
CA PHE A 13 16.79 -0.85 -11.27
C PHE A 13 16.69 -1.70 -12.54
N ALA A 14 17.31 -1.26 -13.62
CA ALA A 14 17.36 -2.04 -14.85
C ALA A 14 18.33 -3.22 -14.67
N ASN A 15 17.90 -4.43 -15.04
CA ASN A 15 18.76 -5.62 -14.99
C ASN A 15 20.02 -5.49 -15.85
N LYS A 16 20.01 -4.58 -16.83
CA LYS A 16 21.15 -4.19 -17.64
C LYS A 16 21.35 -2.70 -17.53
N VAL A 17 22.50 -2.31 -17.01
CA VAL A 17 22.96 -0.92 -16.98
C VAL A 17 24.36 -0.87 -17.56
N TRP A 18 24.70 0.27 -18.16
CA TRP A 18 26.07 0.52 -18.57
C TRP A 18 26.95 0.68 -17.32
N ALA A 19 28.05 -0.07 -17.28
CA ALA A 19 29.04 -0.02 -16.22
C ALA A 19 30.41 0.23 -16.86
N ASP A 20 31.09 1.28 -16.41
CA ASP A 20 32.44 1.56 -16.84
C ASP A 20 33.42 0.64 -16.10
N SER A 21 34.15 -0.18 -16.85
CA SER A 21 35.16 -1.09 -16.32
C SER A 21 36.58 -0.51 -16.39
N THR A 22 36.75 0.69 -16.94
CA THR A 22 38.05 1.36 -17.07
C THR A 22 38.47 2.11 -15.81
N VAL A 23 37.51 2.42 -14.92
CA VAL A 23 37.73 3.12 -13.65
C VAL A 23 38.04 2.10 -12.54
N ASN A 24 39.28 2.11 -12.05
CA ASN A 24 39.78 1.04 -11.16
C ASN A 24 39.94 1.47 -9.70
N SER A 25 39.71 2.73 -9.34
CA SER A 25 39.84 3.19 -7.96
C SER A 25 38.98 4.39 -7.60
N LYS A 26 38.66 4.54 -6.31
CA LYS A 26 37.97 5.72 -5.77
C LYS A 26 38.77 7.02 -5.96
N ARG A 27 40.09 6.93 -6.00
CA ARG A 27 40.98 8.08 -6.21
C ARG A 27 40.85 8.61 -7.64
N GLN A 28 40.76 7.70 -8.62
CA GLN A 28 40.57 8.05 -10.02
C GLN A 28 39.22 8.76 -10.24
N VAL A 29 38.14 8.24 -9.64
CA VAL A 29 36.81 8.89 -9.63
C VAL A 29 36.90 10.33 -9.12
N LEU A 30 37.60 10.56 -8.01
CA LEU A 30 37.70 11.88 -7.37
C LEU A 30 38.54 12.87 -8.19
N VAL A 31 39.63 12.41 -8.81
CA VAL A 31 40.57 13.27 -9.53
C VAL A 31 40.10 13.57 -10.96
N GLU A 32 39.53 12.57 -11.64
CA GLU A 32 39.16 12.66 -13.05
C GLU A 32 37.67 12.97 -13.25
N GLY A 33 36.85 12.94 -12.18
CA GLY A 33 35.41 13.20 -12.26
C GLY A 33 34.61 12.11 -12.98
N VAL A 34 35.20 10.92 -13.15
CA VAL A 34 34.60 9.76 -13.83
C VAL A 34 33.79 8.89 -12.87
N SER A 35 32.80 8.14 -13.37
CA SER A 35 31.93 7.26 -12.58
C SER A 35 31.88 5.86 -13.15
N THR A 36 31.78 4.84 -12.29
CA THR A 36 31.58 3.43 -12.70
C THR A 36 30.15 3.12 -13.18
N GLY A 37 29.29 4.13 -13.28
CA GLY A 37 27.87 3.99 -13.61
C GLY A 37 26.96 3.90 -12.39
N ILE A 38 25.67 3.68 -12.62
CA ILE A 38 24.68 3.60 -11.53
C ILE A 38 24.83 2.26 -10.83
N THR A 39 24.92 2.27 -9.50
CA THR A 39 24.98 1.03 -8.71
C THR A 39 23.57 0.59 -8.33
N ALA A 40 23.28 -0.70 -8.46
CA ALA A 40 22.02 -1.26 -7.98
C ALA A 40 21.89 -1.01 -6.46
N PRO A 41 20.73 -0.54 -5.99
CA PRO A 41 20.51 -0.32 -4.57
C PRO A 41 20.61 -1.65 -3.79
N ARG A 42 21.25 -1.61 -2.61
CA ARG A 42 21.42 -2.80 -1.77
C ARG A 42 20.19 -3.04 -0.89
N GLY A 43 19.67 -4.27 -0.90
CA GLY A 43 18.52 -4.68 -0.09
C GLY A 43 17.17 -4.54 -0.81
N ARG A 44 16.08 -4.81 -0.09
CA ARG A 44 14.72 -4.77 -0.67
C ARG A 44 14.19 -3.36 -0.93
N GLY A 45 14.85 -2.33 -0.42
CA GLY A 45 14.51 -0.91 -0.65
C GLY A 45 13.17 -0.48 -0.06
N GLN A 46 13.02 0.82 0.13
CA GLN A 46 11.75 1.43 0.51
C GLN A 46 10.74 1.30 -0.63
N ARG A 47 9.44 1.21 -0.33
CA ARG A 47 8.39 1.07 -1.33
C ARG A 47 7.42 2.24 -1.24
N PHE A 48 6.79 2.58 -2.35
CA PHE A 48 5.56 3.36 -2.35
C PHE A 48 4.39 2.39 -2.51
N ALA A 49 3.37 2.55 -1.67
CA ALA A 49 2.06 1.96 -1.89
C ALA A 49 1.23 2.90 -2.79
N LEU A 50 0.43 2.32 -3.67
CA LEU A 50 -0.34 2.98 -4.70
C LEU A 50 -1.77 2.43 -4.62
N ILE A 51 -2.78 3.30 -4.62
CA ILE A 51 -4.17 2.89 -4.82
C ILE A 51 -4.72 3.73 -5.98
N ARG A 52 -5.33 3.04 -6.95
CA ARG A 52 -5.84 3.66 -8.18
C ARG A 52 -7.21 3.13 -8.52
N VAL A 53 -7.96 3.95 -9.23
CA VAL A 53 -9.22 3.58 -9.87
C VAL A 53 -9.17 3.94 -11.36
N GLY A 54 -9.71 3.06 -12.19
CA GLY A 54 -9.86 3.31 -13.62
C GLY A 54 -11.17 2.80 -14.19
N ASN A 55 -11.46 3.23 -15.41
CA ASN A 55 -12.56 2.77 -16.23
C ASN A 55 -12.12 2.73 -17.70
N GLU A 56 -13.06 2.56 -18.62
CA GLU A 56 -12.81 2.52 -20.07
C GLU A 56 -12.15 3.78 -20.64
N ASN A 57 -12.25 4.92 -19.93
CA ASN A 57 -11.64 6.20 -20.30
C ASN A 57 -10.28 6.43 -19.63
N GLY A 58 -9.77 5.46 -18.86
CA GLY A 58 -8.49 5.52 -18.18
C GLY A 58 -8.60 5.73 -16.67
N PHE A 59 -7.52 6.26 -16.06
CA PHE A 59 -7.46 6.48 -14.61
C PHE A 59 -8.16 7.77 -14.19
N VAL A 60 -8.84 7.74 -13.06
CA VAL A 60 -9.38 8.96 -12.42
C VAL A 60 -8.25 9.64 -11.66
N ALA A 61 -7.90 10.86 -12.05
CA ALA A 61 -6.73 11.56 -11.53
C ALA A 61 -6.94 11.99 -10.07
N GLU A 62 -8.17 12.38 -9.73
CA GLU A 62 -8.61 12.89 -8.44
C GLU A 62 -8.61 11.81 -7.36
N ALA A 63 -8.76 10.54 -7.76
CA ALA A 63 -8.77 9.38 -6.88
C ALA A 63 -7.40 8.66 -6.84
N LYS A 64 -6.30 9.39 -7.04
CA LYS A 64 -4.93 8.88 -6.89
C LYS A 64 -4.49 8.91 -5.44
N PHE A 65 -4.12 7.75 -4.90
CA PHE A 65 -3.43 7.68 -3.62
C PHE A 65 -2.04 7.09 -3.75
N THR A 66 -1.06 7.72 -3.09
CA THR A 66 0.31 7.22 -3.04
C THR A 66 0.96 7.65 -1.74
N PHE A 67 1.60 6.72 -1.03
CA PHE A 67 2.36 7.04 0.17
C PHE A 67 3.60 6.17 0.28
N LEU A 68 4.61 6.70 0.96
CA LEU A 68 5.87 6.00 1.21
C LEU A 68 5.71 5.05 2.39
N CYS A 69 5.97 3.76 2.18
CA CYS A 69 5.90 2.74 3.21
C CYS A 69 6.99 2.98 4.26
N LYS A 70 6.61 2.84 5.55
CA LYS A 70 7.49 3.05 6.70
C LYS A 70 8.38 1.84 6.96
N ARG A 71 7.88 0.63 6.72
CA ARG A 71 8.60 -0.63 6.91
C ARG A 71 9.22 -1.09 5.60
N ASN A 72 10.44 -1.59 5.69
CA ASN A 72 11.09 -2.31 4.59
C ASN A 72 10.59 -3.77 4.52
N VAL A 73 9.28 -3.97 4.37
CA VAL A 73 8.65 -5.29 4.21
C VAL A 73 8.58 -5.71 2.74
N ALA A 74 8.52 -7.03 2.51
CA ALA A 74 8.45 -7.62 1.17
C ALA A 74 7.16 -7.21 0.44
N ASP A 75 6.08 -7.13 1.21
CA ASP A 75 4.74 -6.80 0.76
C ASP A 75 4.29 -5.49 1.41
N ALA A 76 4.01 -4.49 0.58
CA ALA A 76 3.53 -3.19 1.05
C ALA A 76 2.02 -3.20 1.40
N HIS A 77 1.29 -4.26 1.02
CA HIS A 77 -0.13 -4.39 1.37
C HIS A 77 -0.37 -4.36 2.88
N ASP A 78 0.60 -4.84 3.68
CA ASP A 78 0.55 -4.78 5.15
C ASP A 78 0.52 -3.35 5.72
N GLU A 79 0.85 -2.34 4.91
CA GLU A 79 0.75 -0.92 5.30
C GLU A 79 -0.50 -0.23 4.77
N ILE A 80 -1.22 -0.84 3.83
CA ILE A 80 -2.56 -0.38 3.46
C ILE A 80 -3.52 -1.00 4.48
N CYS A 81 -3.82 -0.25 5.55
CA CYS A 81 -4.84 -0.65 6.52
C CYS A 81 -6.24 -0.15 6.14
N GLY A 82 -7.25 -0.72 6.79
CA GLY A 82 -8.66 -0.33 6.61
C GLY A 82 -8.87 1.18 6.73
N ASP A 83 -8.31 1.83 7.75
CA ASP A 83 -8.46 3.28 7.96
C ASP A 83 -7.91 4.12 6.80
N ILE A 84 -6.75 3.73 6.25
CA ILE A 84 -6.15 4.42 5.09
C ILE A 84 -7.04 4.23 3.86
N TYR A 85 -7.51 3.01 3.65
CA TYR A 85 -8.37 2.68 2.52
C TYR A 85 -9.72 3.41 2.61
N GLU A 86 -10.37 3.40 3.77
CA GLU A 86 -11.64 4.08 4.03
C GLU A 86 -11.51 5.58 3.82
N LYS A 87 -10.43 6.19 4.30
CA LYS A 87 -10.16 7.61 4.09
C LYS A 87 -10.03 7.94 2.59
N TRP A 88 -9.22 7.18 1.84
CA TRP A 88 -9.11 7.36 0.40
C TRP A 88 -10.46 7.16 -0.30
N PHE A 89 -11.19 6.11 0.08
CA PHE A 89 -12.46 5.75 -0.52
C PHE A 89 -13.50 6.87 -0.34
N THR A 90 -13.61 7.41 0.86
CA THR A 90 -14.60 8.44 1.22
C THR A 90 -14.20 9.84 0.74
N GLU A 91 -12.93 10.23 0.87
CA GLU A 91 -12.47 11.59 0.59
C GLU A 91 -12.04 11.82 -0.87
N GLN A 92 -11.63 10.77 -1.59
CA GLN A 92 -11.06 10.91 -2.94
C GLN A 92 -11.85 10.12 -3.97
N LEU A 93 -12.14 8.84 -3.72
CA LEU A 93 -12.86 8.02 -4.70
C LEU A 93 -14.30 8.50 -4.86
N LEU A 94 -15.13 8.41 -3.82
CA LEU A 94 -16.57 8.72 -3.91
C LEU A 94 -16.89 10.10 -4.51
N PRO A 95 -16.19 11.19 -4.14
CA PRO A 95 -16.46 12.51 -4.73
C PRO A 95 -16.10 12.61 -6.21
N SER A 96 -15.22 11.73 -6.70
CA SER A 96 -14.73 11.72 -8.08
C SER A 96 -15.55 10.82 -9.00
N LEU A 97 -16.55 10.12 -8.48
CA LEU A 97 -17.37 9.19 -9.25
C LEU A 97 -18.64 9.85 -9.80
N PRO A 98 -19.01 9.56 -11.06
CA PRO A 98 -20.34 9.86 -11.56
C PRO A 98 -21.42 9.15 -10.74
N ASN A 99 -22.63 9.72 -10.73
CA ASN A 99 -23.80 9.08 -10.13
C ASN A 99 -24.03 7.68 -10.73
N TYR A 100 -24.51 6.76 -9.89
CA TYR A 100 -24.81 5.36 -10.26
C TYR A 100 -23.59 4.54 -10.74
N SER A 101 -22.39 4.94 -10.33
CA SER A 101 -21.18 4.16 -10.60
C SER A 101 -21.18 2.83 -9.85
N VAL A 102 -20.76 1.76 -10.53
CA VAL A 102 -20.44 0.47 -9.91
C VAL A 102 -18.94 0.41 -9.64
N ILE A 103 -18.57 0.11 -8.39
CA ILE A 103 -17.17 -0.07 -7.96
C ILE A 103 -16.89 -1.57 -7.87
N ILE A 104 -15.84 -2.00 -8.56
CA ILE A 104 -15.34 -3.36 -8.60
C ILE A 104 -14.00 -3.37 -7.89
N MET A 105 -13.91 -4.14 -6.82
CA MET A 105 -12.73 -4.31 -5.98
C MET A 105 -12.50 -5.80 -5.72
N ASP A 106 -11.26 -6.19 -5.42
CA ASP A 106 -10.96 -7.56 -5.00
C ASP A 106 -11.39 -7.78 -3.52
N ASN A 107 -11.03 -8.93 -2.95
CA ASN A 107 -11.36 -9.26 -1.55
C ASN A 107 -10.14 -9.09 -0.62
N GLY A 108 -9.45 -7.95 -0.72
CA GLY A 108 -8.44 -7.54 0.24
C GLY A 108 -9.00 -7.37 1.65
N SER A 109 -8.23 -7.75 2.67
CA SER A 109 -8.66 -7.69 4.08
C SER A 109 -9.03 -6.28 4.56
N TYR A 110 -8.41 -5.25 3.98
CA TYR A 110 -8.65 -3.84 4.27
C TYR A 110 -9.92 -3.28 3.59
N HIS A 111 -10.54 -4.01 2.65
CA HIS A 111 -11.82 -3.62 2.05
C HIS A 111 -13.03 -3.91 2.95
N SER A 112 -12.88 -4.84 3.89
CA SER A 112 -13.98 -5.33 4.74
C SER A 112 -13.76 -5.00 6.22
N GLY A 113 -13.72 -3.70 6.52
CA GLY A 113 -13.72 -3.21 7.90
C GLY A 113 -15.06 -3.50 8.59
N LYS A 114 -15.04 -4.06 9.81
CA LYS A 114 -16.24 -4.15 10.64
C LYS A 114 -16.33 -2.88 11.49
N LEU A 115 -17.48 -2.21 11.45
CA LEU A 115 -17.79 -1.08 12.34
C LEU A 115 -17.69 -1.46 13.82
N GLU A 116 -17.98 -2.72 14.12
CA GLU A 116 -17.88 -3.29 15.45
C GLU A 116 -16.99 -4.53 15.45
N VAL A 117 -16.13 -4.62 16.47
CA VAL A 117 -15.38 -5.84 16.74
C VAL A 117 -16.30 -6.85 17.41
N LEU A 118 -16.57 -7.94 16.68
CA LEU A 118 -17.32 -9.07 17.22
C LEU A 118 -16.42 -9.95 18.10
N PRO A 119 -16.98 -10.59 19.15
CA PRO A 119 -16.28 -11.56 19.95
C PRO A 119 -15.63 -12.66 19.09
N ARG A 120 -14.42 -13.08 19.48
CA ARG A 120 -13.69 -14.17 18.82
C ARG A 120 -13.39 -15.26 19.84
N SER A 121 -13.09 -16.47 19.37
CA SER A 121 -12.79 -17.62 20.23
C SER A 121 -11.59 -17.43 21.16
N ASN A 122 -10.72 -16.45 20.87
CA ASN A 122 -9.55 -16.11 21.69
C ASN A 122 -9.79 -14.94 22.66
N TRP A 123 -11.00 -14.37 22.74
CA TRP A 123 -11.33 -13.35 23.74
C TRP A 123 -11.44 -13.98 25.14
N ARG A 124 -11.19 -13.19 26.19
CA ARG A 124 -11.45 -13.66 27.55
C ARG A 124 -12.96 -13.80 27.74
N LYS A 125 -13.38 -14.78 28.54
CA LYS A 125 -14.80 -15.02 28.82
C LYS A 125 -15.51 -13.76 29.33
N ASP A 126 -14.83 -12.99 30.17
CA ASP A 126 -15.37 -11.74 30.74
C ASP A 126 -15.57 -10.67 29.66
N ASP A 127 -14.65 -10.54 28.70
CA ASP A 127 -14.77 -9.60 27.57
C ASP A 127 -15.96 -9.97 26.66
N ILE A 128 -16.18 -11.27 26.44
CA ILE A 128 -17.33 -11.77 25.67
C ILE A 128 -18.64 -11.47 26.42
N ARG A 129 -18.70 -11.72 27.73
CA ARG A 129 -19.88 -11.43 28.55
C ARG A 129 -20.21 -9.94 28.53
N LEU A 130 -19.20 -9.07 28.75
CA LEU A 130 -19.37 -7.63 28.70
C LEU A 130 -19.89 -7.14 27.34
N TRP A 131 -19.35 -7.70 26.24
CA TRP A 131 -19.86 -7.40 24.90
C TRP A 131 -21.34 -7.80 24.74
N SER A 132 -21.71 -9.01 25.17
CA SER A 132 -23.10 -9.49 25.10
C SER A 132 -24.05 -8.65 25.95
N GLU A 133 -23.66 -8.30 27.18
CA GLU A 133 -24.43 -7.43 28.08
C GLU A 133 -24.67 -6.05 27.46
N ASN A 134 -23.64 -5.43 26.88
CA ASN A 134 -23.76 -4.16 26.16
C ASN A 134 -24.69 -4.25 24.94
N LYS A 135 -24.83 -5.44 24.36
CA LYS A 135 -25.75 -5.73 23.24
C LYS A 135 -27.13 -6.19 23.69
N HIS A 136 -27.39 -6.28 25.00
CA HIS A 136 -28.61 -6.83 25.56
C HIS A 136 -28.89 -8.27 25.09
N ILE A 137 -27.82 -9.04 24.88
CA ILE A 137 -27.88 -10.45 24.51
C ILE A 137 -27.78 -11.27 25.80
N PRO A 138 -28.74 -12.18 26.08
CA PRO A 138 -28.67 -13.06 27.25
C PRO A 138 -27.40 -13.92 27.24
N VAL A 139 -26.73 -14.00 28.39
CA VAL A 139 -25.56 -14.86 28.59
C VAL A 139 -25.93 -15.92 29.61
N GLU A 140 -26.03 -17.18 29.16
CA GLU A 140 -26.26 -18.35 30.01
C GLU A 140 -24.97 -18.85 30.70
#